data_AF-A0AAP5TB50-F1
#
_entry.id   AF-A0AAP5TB50-F1
#
_cell.length_a   1.000
_cell.length_b   1.000
_cell.length_c   1.000
_cell.angle_alpha   90.00
_cell.angle_beta   90.00
_cell.angle_gamma   90.00
#
_symmetry.space_group_name_H-M   'P 1'
#
loop_
_entity.id
_entity.type
_entity.pdbx_description
1 polymer ?
#
loop_
_entity_poly.entity_id
_entity_poly.type
_entity_poly.pdbx_seq_one_letter_code
_entity_poly.pdbx_strand_id
1 'polypeptide(L)' 'MTHHERDDRQALAAGETYLIHVLETSDPPGNPDHYRITDAVEAHHASTGSYDVEAGGLDAARELLARHAK' A
#
# COMPACT_ATOMS: atom_id res chain seq x y z
N MET A 1 3.14 24.64 -2.74
CA MET A 1 3.04 23.34 -2.05
C MET A 1 2.56 23.62 -0.65
N THR A 2 1.29 23.33 -0.42
CA THR A 2 0.67 23.39 0.90
C THR A 2 1.27 22.29 1.78
N HIS A 3 1.26 22.47 3.10
CA HIS A 3 1.77 21.47 4.04
C HIS A 3 1.09 20.11 3.83
N HIS A 4 -0.22 20.15 3.56
CA HIS A 4 -1.08 18.99 3.30
C HIS A 4 -0.61 18.11 2.13
N GLU A 5 -0.23 18.70 0.99
CA GLU A 5 0.26 17.91 -0.16
C GLU A 5 1.58 17.17 0.12
N ARG A 6 2.39 17.67 1.06
CA ARG A 6 3.63 17.01 1.46
C ARG A 6 3.35 15.85 2.41
N ASP A 7 2.46 16.08 3.38
CA ASP A 7 2.02 15.06 4.33
C ASP A 7 1.37 13.87 3.59
N ASP A 8 0.49 14.14 2.62
CA ASP A 8 -0.18 13.10 1.82
C ASP A 8 0.81 12.28 0.99
N ARG A 9 1.82 12.92 0.39
CA ARG A 9 2.86 12.18 -0.35
C ARG A 9 3.73 11.32 0.56
N GLN A 10 4.02 11.79 1.77
CA GLN A 10 4.76 11.00 2.75
C GLN A 10 3.93 9.82 3.24
N ALA A 11 2.62 10.02 3.45
CA ALA A 11 1.71 8.97 3.86
C ALA A 11 1.52 7.91 2.75
N LEU A 12 1.41 8.34 1.49
CA LEU A 12 1.40 7.44 0.32
C LEU A 12 2.67 6.58 0.30
N ALA A 13 3.85 7.20 0.38
CA ALA A 13 5.12 6.48 0.36
C ALA A 13 5.27 5.48 1.53
N ALA A 14 4.73 5.80 2.70
CA ALA A 14 4.69 4.89 3.84
C ALA A 14 3.81 3.66 3.56
N GLY A 15 2.60 3.87 3.00
CA GLY A 15 1.72 2.78 2.59
C GLY A 15 2.35 1.89 1.51
N GLU A 16 3.02 2.49 0.51
CA GLU A 16 3.73 1.74 -0.54
C GLU A 16 4.86 0.89 0.06
N THR A 17 5.65 1.47 0.96
CA THR A 17 6.74 0.77 1.67
C THR A 17 6.20 -0.41 2.47
N TYR A 18 5.07 -0.25 3.16
CA TYR A 18 4.45 -1.33 3.91
C TYR A 18 4.00 -2.48 3.00
N LEU A 19 3.36 -2.19 1.86
CA LEU A 19 2.95 -3.22 0.91
C LEU A 19 4.14 -3.98 0.30
N ILE A 20 5.24 -3.29 0.00
CA ILE A 20 6.49 -3.92 -0.44
C ILE A 20 7.02 -4.84 0.67
N HIS A 21 7.06 -4.36 1.90
CA HIS A 21 7.51 -5.15 3.06
C HIS A 21 6.69 -6.43 3.24
N VAL A 22 5.36 -6.37 3.05
CA VAL A 22 4.47 -7.55 3.09
C VAL A 22 4.84 -8.57 2.02
N LEU A 23 5.19 -8.14 0.81
CA LEU A 23 5.62 -9.04 -0.25
C LEU A 23 6.98 -9.68 0.03
N GLU A 24 7.95 -8.90 0.50
CA GLU A 24 9.30 -9.36 0.82
C GLU A 24 9.32 -10.36 1.99
N THR A 25 8.40 -10.20 2.94
CA THR A 25 8.28 -11.07 4.13
C THR A 25 7.31 -12.23 3.96
N SER A 26 6.64 -12.34 2.80
CA SER A 26 5.77 -13.48 2.49
C SER A 26 6.58 -14.72 2.12
N ASP A 27 5.97 -15.91 2.25
CA ASP A 27 6.59 -17.19 1.89
C ASP A 27 5.70 -17.94 0.88
N PRO A 28 6.13 -18.08 -0.39
CA PRO A 28 7.36 -17.52 -0.96
C PRO A 28 7.31 -15.96 -1.07
N PRO A 29 8.48 -15.29 -1.15
CA PRO A 29 8.53 -13.83 -1.35
C PRO A 29 7.86 -13.42 -2.66
N GLY A 30 7.01 -12.40 -2.60
CA GLY A 30 6.35 -11.84 -3.77
C GLY A 30 7.22 -10.83 -4.50
N ASN A 31 7.11 -10.75 -5.83
CA ASN A 31 7.76 -9.70 -6.61
C ASN A 31 6.87 -8.43 -6.63
N PRO A 32 7.30 -7.29 -6.07
CA PRO A 32 6.54 -6.02 -6.12
C PRO A 32 6.23 -5.56 -7.54
N ASP A 33 7.06 -5.90 -8.52
CA ASP A 33 6.82 -5.54 -9.93
C ASP A 33 5.55 -6.17 -10.50
N HIS A 34 5.03 -7.24 -9.90
CA HIS A 34 3.79 -7.90 -10.33
C HIS A 34 2.53 -7.19 -9.84
N TYR A 35 2.66 -6.13 -9.05
CA TYR A 35 1.54 -5.43 -8.44
C TYR A 35 1.56 -3.93 -8.80
N ARG A 36 0.38 -3.32 -8.83
CA ARG A 36 0.22 -1.86 -8.93
C ARG A 36 0.15 -1.25 -7.53
N ILE A 37 1.31 -1.15 -6.88
CA ILE A 37 1.41 -0.78 -5.45
C ILE A 37 0.84 0.62 -5.18
N THR A 38 1.19 1.61 -5.99
CA THR A 38 0.66 2.98 -5.86
C THR A 38 -0.87 2.99 -5.99
N ASP A 39 -1.41 2.38 -7.06
CA ASP A 39 -2.87 2.27 -7.28
C ASP A 39 -3.57 1.60 -6.07
N ALA A 40 -2.94 0.57 -5.49
CA ALA A 40 -3.47 -0.15 -4.35
C ALA A 40 -3.59 0.74 -3.10
N VAL A 41 -2.55 1.52 -2.81
CA VAL A 41 -2.53 2.44 -1.68
C VAL A 41 -3.50 3.61 -1.89
N GLU A 42 -3.59 4.14 -3.12
CA GLU A 42 -4.57 5.16 -3.47
C GLU A 42 -6.02 4.65 -3.37
N ALA A 43 -6.29 3.41 -3.80
CA ALA A 43 -7.59 2.78 -3.66
C ALA A 43 -7.97 2.54 -2.19
N HIS A 44 -7.01 2.15 -1.34
CA HIS A 44 -7.20 2.03 0.11
C HIS A 44 -7.55 3.39 0.73
N HIS A 45 -6.82 4.44 0.38
CA HIS A 45 -7.11 5.80 0.82
C HIS A 45 -8.50 6.27 0.34
N ALA A 46 -8.88 5.99 -0.90
CA ALA A 46 -10.21 6.32 -1.41
C ALA A 46 -11.34 5.60 -0.65
N SER A 47 -11.10 4.38 -0.17
CA SER A 47 -12.09 3.60 0.57
C SER A 47 -12.15 3.92 2.07
N THR A 48 -11.04 4.29 2.69
CA THR A 48 -10.92 4.42 4.16
C THR A 48 -10.67 5.84 4.63
N GLY A 49 -10.25 6.74 3.74
CA GLY A 49 -9.77 8.07 4.06
C GLY A 49 -8.37 8.09 4.68
N SER A 50 -7.62 6.99 4.64
CA SER A 50 -6.27 6.87 5.20
C SER A 50 -5.32 6.12 4.27
N TYR A 51 -4.06 6.56 4.21
CA TYR A 51 -2.97 5.83 3.54
C TYR A 51 -2.35 4.74 4.43
N ASP A 52 -2.76 4.67 5.71
CA ASP A 52 -2.28 3.68 6.66
C ASP A 52 -2.89 2.31 6.36
N VAL A 53 -2.20 1.55 5.51
CA VAL A 53 -2.56 0.16 5.16
C VAL A 53 -2.21 -0.78 6.33
N GLU A 54 -1.18 -0.44 7.12
CA GLU A 54 -0.73 -1.25 8.26
C GLU A 54 -1.81 -1.36 9.34
N ALA A 55 -2.59 -0.30 9.56
CA ALA A 55 -3.75 -0.33 10.46
C ALA A 55 -4.80 -1.40 10.08
N GLY A 56 -4.89 -1.79 8.80
CA GLY A 56 -5.76 -2.86 8.33
C GLY A 56 -5.21 -4.27 8.58
N GLY A 57 -3.92 -4.38 8.89
CA GLY A 57 -3.22 -5.65 9.14
C GLY A 57 -2.77 -6.40 7.88
N LEU A 58 -2.01 -7.46 8.11
CA LEU A 58 -1.35 -8.25 7.05
C LEU A 58 -2.34 -8.88 6.05
N ASP A 59 -3.46 -9.42 6.53
CA ASP A 59 -4.46 -10.05 5.67
C ASP A 59 -5.15 -9.05 4.74
N ALA A 60 -5.48 -7.85 5.25
CA ALA A 60 -6.04 -6.78 4.44
C ALA A 60 -5.05 -6.29 3.40
N ALA A 61 -3.76 -6.15 3.76
CA ALA A 61 -2.70 -5.79 2.84
C ALA A 61 -2.53 -6.83 1.71
N ARG A 62 -2.59 -8.12 2.04
CA ARG A 62 -2.53 -9.22 1.06
C ARG A 62 -3.73 -9.23 0.13
N GLU A 63 -4.94 -9.03 0.67
CA GLU A 63 -6.14 -8.92 -0.15
C GLU A 63 -6.08 -7.70 -1.08
N LEU A 64 -5.62 -6.56 -0.55
CA LEU A 64 -5.44 -5.34 -1.31
C LEU A 64 -4.44 -5.53 -2.47
N LEU A 65 -3.32 -6.19 -2.20
CA LEU A 65 -2.33 -6.58 -3.22
C LEU A 65 -2.95 -7.52 -4.26
N ALA A 66 -3.68 -8.55 -3.85
CA ALA A 66 -4.32 -9.49 -4.77
C ALA A 66 -5.31 -8.82 -5.73
N ARG A 67 -6.04 -7.79 -5.27
CA ARG A 67 -6.95 -6.99 -6.12
C ARG A 67 -6.22 -6.13 -7.14
N HIS A 68 -4.94 -5.83 -6.91
CA HIS A 68 -4.10 -4.95 -7.75
C HIS A 68 -2.91 -5.69 -8.38
N ALA A 69 -3.01 -7.01 -8.57
CA ALA A 69 -2.08 -7.76 -9.41
C ALA A 69 -2.18 -7.31 -10.88
N LYS A 70 -1.03 -7.27 -11.58
CA LYS A 70 -0.93 -6.86 -12.98
C LYS A 70 -1.29 -7.97 -13.97
#